data_AF-A0A820LLC6-F1
#
_entry.id   AF-A0A820LLC6-F1
#
_cell.length_a   1.000
_cell.length_b   1.000
_cell.length_c   1.000
_cell.angle_alpha   90.00
_cell.angle_beta   90.00
_cell.angle_gamma   90.00
#
_symmetry.space_group_name_H-M   'P 1'
#
loop_
_entity.id
_entity.type
_entity.pdbx_description
1 polymer ?
#
loop_
_entity_poly.entity_id
_entity_poly.type
_entity_poly.pdbx_seq_one_letter_code
_entity_poly.pdbx_strand_id
1 'polypeptide(L)'
;YSGEKERERRRIIHQLVQQLLDSDYRTVSDHKTLLHLSLIPYHKDRWLGHISIVTTFPSLPVVKFLLSCRASVNAIDNDHYTPLHDFVLNDYKHFLHLQWIDIENIFRLLINSGAHLDAIAHGRTPEDCAKNTRFQRLFEAHPIQLHLKCICARLIQKEKINYINSIPTHLQSFIEMH
;
A
#
# COMPACT_ATOMS: atom_id res chain seq x y z
N TYR A 1 -24.31 -9.30 -27.42
CA TYR A 1 -24.52 -7.84 -27.32
C TYR A 1 -24.29 -7.27 -25.90
N SER A 2 -25.03 -7.65 -24.85
CA SER A 2 -24.82 -7.06 -23.49
C SER A 2 -23.42 -7.33 -22.89
N GLY A 3 -22.93 -8.57 -22.95
CA GLY A 3 -21.62 -8.94 -22.38
C GLY A 3 -20.38 -8.46 -23.15
N GLU A 4 -20.55 -7.91 -24.34
CA GLU A 4 -19.44 -7.34 -25.13
C GLU A 4 -19.23 -5.87 -24.77
N LYS A 5 -20.34 -5.12 -24.63
CA LYS A 5 -20.33 -3.74 -24.12
C LYS A 5 -19.77 -3.64 -22.71
N GLU A 6 -20.07 -4.61 -21.84
CA GLU A 6 -19.53 -4.67 -20.48
C GLU A 6 -18.02 -4.98 -20.47
N ARG A 7 -17.55 -5.89 -21.33
CA ARG A 7 -16.11 -6.17 -21.46
C ARG A 7 -15.34 -4.95 -21.95
N GLU A 8 -15.90 -4.22 -22.90
CA GLU A 8 -15.28 -3.01 -23.42
C GLU A 8 -15.20 -1.91 -22.34
N ARG A 9 -16.27 -1.71 -21.57
CA ARG A 9 -16.26 -0.78 -20.43
C ARG A 9 -15.16 -1.13 -19.42
N ARG A 10 -15.00 -2.41 -19.06
CA ARG A 10 -13.96 -2.85 -18.13
C ARG A 10 -12.55 -2.58 -18.67
N ARG A 11 -12.32 -2.76 -19.97
CA ARG A 11 -11.04 -2.44 -20.60
C ARG A 11 -10.73 -0.95 -20.53
N ILE A 12 -11.70 -0.11 -20.87
CA ILE A 12 -11.56 1.35 -20.80
C ILE A 12 -11.24 1.78 -19.37
N ILE A 13 -11.97 1.26 -18.37
CA ILE A 13 -11.68 1.58 -16.95
C ILE A 13 -10.27 1.15 -16.56
N HIS A 14 -9.84 -0.04 -16.97
CA HIS A 14 -8.48 -0.53 -16.69
C HIS A 14 -7.42 0.38 -17.32
N GLN A 15 -7.60 0.80 -18.57
CA GLN A 15 -6.69 1.71 -19.25
C GLN A 15 -6.63 3.08 -18.58
N LEU A 16 -7.78 3.64 -18.20
CA LEU A 16 -7.85 4.94 -17.52
C LEU A 16 -7.16 4.89 -16.15
N VAL A 17 -7.35 3.82 -15.39
CA VAL A 17 -6.68 3.67 -14.08
C VAL A 17 -5.19 3.43 -14.24
N GLN A 18 -4.76 2.69 -15.27
CA GLN A 18 -3.33 2.58 -15.58
C GLN A 18 -2.73 3.93 -15.94
N GLN A 19 -3.37 4.72 -16.80
CA GLN A 19 -2.91 6.07 -17.14
C GLN A 19 -2.81 6.97 -15.90
N LEU A 20 -3.77 6.85 -14.97
CA LEU A 20 -3.73 7.59 -13.71
C LEU A 20 -2.56 7.14 -12.82
N LEU A 21 -2.27 5.84 -12.77
CA LEU A 21 -1.13 5.31 -12.02
C LEU A 21 0.21 5.67 -12.67
N ASP A 22 0.28 5.67 -14.00
CA ASP A 22 1.47 6.08 -14.77
C ASP A 22 1.77 7.57 -14.58
N SER A 23 0.77 8.39 -14.29
CA SER A 23 0.95 9.80 -13.92
C SER A 23 1.51 10.02 -12.50
N ASP A 24 1.75 8.94 -11.75
CA ASP A 24 2.15 8.93 -10.33
C ASP A 24 1.31 9.88 -9.48
N TYR A 25 -0.02 9.77 -9.59
CA TYR A 25 -0.93 10.62 -8.83
C TYR A 25 -0.75 10.41 -7.32
N ARG A 26 -0.53 11.53 -6.61
CA ARG A 26 -0.31 11.56 -5.17
C ARG A 26 -1.09 12.68 -4.51
N THR A 27 -1.48 12.46 -3.25
CA THR A 27 -2.14 13.50 -2.47
C THR A 27 -1.19 14.66 -2.17
N VAL A 28 -1.71 15.88 -2.22
CA VAL A 28 -0.90 17.10 -2.01
C VAL A 28 -0.39 17.21 -0.57
N SER A 29 -1.14 16.73 0.42
CA SER A 29 -0.77 16.87 1.83
C SER A 29 0.31 15.89 2.28
N ASP A 30 0.15 14.61 1.93
CA ASP A 30 0.91 13.51 2.53
C ASP A 30 1.72 12.73 1.48
N HIS A 31 1.56 13.03 0.19
CA HIS A 31 2.21 12.31 -0.92
C HIS A 31 1.79 10.83 -1.05
N LYS A 32 0.58 10.51 -0.56
CA LYS A 32 -0.01 9.17 -0.58
C LYS A 32 -0.53 8.81 -1.96
N THR A 33 -0.23 7.59 -2.39
CA THR A 33 -0.75 7.01 -3.64
C THR A 33 -2.19 6.51 -3.47
N LEU A 34 -2.86 6.18 -4.59
CA LEU A 34 -4.20 5.58 -4.55
C LEU A 34 -4.26 4.28 -3.72
N LEU A 35 -3.16 3.51 -3.69
CA LEU A 35 -3.11 2.28 -2.91
C LEU A 35 -3.11 2.57 -1.40
N HIS A 36 -2.36 3.57 -0.93
CA HIS A 36 -2.44 4.04 0.47
C HIS A 36 -3.88 4.40 0.83
N LEU A 37 -4.52 5.25 0.01
CA LEU A 37 -5.89 5.71 0.27
C LEU A 37 -6.91 4.56 0.28
N SER A 38 -6.68 3.51 -0.52
CA SER A 38 -7.57 2.34 -0.55
C SER A 38 -7.47 1.46 0.69
N LEU A 39 -6.44 1.64 1.52
CA LEU A 39 -6.17 0.86 2.72
C LEU A 39 -6.49 1.63 4.01
N ILE A 40 -6.46 2.97 3.95
CA ILE A 40 -6.75 3.84 5.10
C ILE A 40 -8.27 3.98 5.27
N PRO A 41 -8.82 3.65 6.45
CA PRO A 41 -10.21 3.96 6.75
C PRO A 41 -10.40 5.47 6.94
N TYR A 42 -11.40 6.04 6.25
CA TYR A 42 -11.75 7.44 6.45
C TYR A 42 -12.57 7.60 7.74
N HIS A 43 -12.01 8.31 8.73
CA HIS A 43 -12.73 8.68 9.95
C HIS A 43 -13.77 9.79 9.66
N LYS A 44 -15.01 9.59 10.14
CA LYS A 44 -16.20 10.43 9.89
C LYS A 44 -16.10 11.89 10.38
N ASP A 45 -15.00 12.31 11.01
CA ASP A 45 -14.94 13.60 11.72
C ASP A 45 -14.66 14.79 10.80
N ARG A 46 -14.26 14.56 9.54
CA ARG A 46 -14.26 15.59 8.49
C ARG A 46 -15.55 15.51 7.68
N TRP A 47 -16.52 16.29 8.14
CA TRP A 47 -17.82 16.52 7.53
C TRP A 47 -17.65 17.17 6.14
N LEU A 48 -17.35 16.37 5.11
CA LEU A 48 -17.56 16.78 3.72
C LEU A 48 -19.06 16.64 3.45
N GLY A 49 -19.77 17.75 3.68
CA GLY A 49 -21.21 17.87 3.45
C GLY A 49 -21.63 17.19 2.14
N HIS A 50 -22.59 16.27 2.27
CA HIS A 50 -23.31 15.62 1.17
C HIS A 50 -22.60 14.61 0.26
N ILE A 51 -21.44 14.08 0.64
CA ILE A 51 -20.97 12.83 0.01
C ILE A 51 -21.03 11.71 1.06
N SER A 52 -22.22 11.13 1.22
CA SER A 52 -22.38 9.79 1.80
C SER A 52 -21.85 8.76 0.79
N ILE A 53 -20.55 8.79 0.51
CA ILE A 53 -19.93 7.73 -0.26
C ILE A 53 -19.78 6.55 0.68
N VAL A 54 -20.62 5.56 0.43
CA VAL A 54 -20.67 4.22 1.03
C VAL A 54 -19.38 3.42 0.76
N THR A 55 -18.30 4.03 0.26
CA THR A 55 -17.01 3.34 0.13
C THR A 55 -16.31 3.34 1.48
N THR A 56 -16.65 2.36 2.30
CA THR A 56 -15.86 2.01 3.48
C THR A 56 -14.58 1.35 3.00
N PHE A 57 -13.45 2.05 3.14
CA PHE A 57 -12.13 1.45 3.01
C PHE A 57 -11.71 0.84 4.35
N PRO A 58 -10.88 -0.21 4.32
CA PRO A 58 -10.25 -0.86 3.17
C PRO A 58 -11.20 -1.69 2.30
N SER A 59 -10.99 -1.71 0.99
CA SER A 59 -11.83 -2.45 0.04
C SER A 59 -11.01 -3.46 -0.77
N LEU A 60 -11.19 -4.74 -0.46
CA LEU A 60 -10.47 -5.84 -1.13
C LEU A 60 -10.61 -5.79 -2.67
N PRO A 61 -11.81 -5.58 -3.25
CA PRO A 61 -11.95 -5.47 -4.71
C PRO A 61 -11.15 -4.30 -5.31
N VAL A 62 -11.10 -3.15 -4.62
CA VAL A 62 -10.36 -1.97 -5.10
C VAL A 62 -8.87 -2.21 -5.01
N VAL A 63 -8.37 -2.73 -3.88
CA VAL A 63 -6.95 -3.06 -3.70
C VAL A 63 -6.50 -4.04 -4.78
N LYS A 64 -7.28 -5.11 -5.00
CA LYS A 64 -7.00 -6.11 -6.05
C LYS A 64 -6.97 -5.49 -7.45
N PHE A 65 -7.90 -4.59 -7.73
CA PHE A 65 -7.96 -3.91 -9.02
C PHE A 65 -6.75 -2.99 -9.24
N LEU A 66 -6.40 -2.17 -8.25
CA LEU A 66 -5.23 -1.29 -8.31
C LEU A 66 -3.92 -2.07 -8.51
N LEU A 67 -3.73 -3.16 -7.76
CA LEU A 67 -2.56 -4.03 -7.91
C LEU A 67 -2.54 -4.70 -9.29
N SER A 68 -3.69 -5.12 -9.83
CA SER A 68 -3.77 -5.64 -11.21
C SER A 68 -3.41 -4.60 -12.27
N CYS A 69 -3.63 -3.31 -11.97
CA CYS A 69 -3.20 -2.18 -12.78
C CYS A 69 -1.75 -1.74 -12.53
N ARG A 70 -0.95 -2.55 -11.80
CA ARG A 70 0.46 -2.27 -11.45
C ARG A 70 0.67 -1.09 -10.50
N ALA A 71 -0.28 -0.81 -9.62
CA ALA A 71 -0.05 0.14 -8.54
C ALA A 71 1.19 -0.26 -7.72
N SER A 72 2.05 0.72 -7.41
CA SER A 72 3.26 0.47 -6.63
C SER A 72 2.91 0.08 -5.19
N VAL A 73 3.16 -1.20 -4.86
CA VAL A 73 2.85 -1.78 -3.54
C VAL A 73 3.79 -1.29 -2.43
N ASN A 74 4.97 -0.77 -2.80
CA ASN A 74 5.99 -0.26 -1.89
C ASN A 74 6.25 1.24 -2.09
N ALA A 75 5.31 1.96 -2.71
CA ALA A 75 5.42 3.41 -2.77
C ALA A 75 5.52 3.98 -1.36
N ILE A 76 6.35 5.00 -1.16
CA ILE A 76 6.46 5.70 0.11
C ILE A 76 5.73 7.03 0.03
N ASP A 77 5.16 7.44 1.17
CA ASP A 77 4.61 8.78 1.39
C ASP A 77 5.68 9.72 1.98
N ASN A 78 5.31 10.95 2.37
CA ASN A 78 6.26 11.92 2.94
C ASN A 78 6.92 11.42 4.24
N ASP A 79 6.22 10.58 4.99
CA ASP A 79 6.63 10.02 6.28
C ASP A 79 7.33 8.65 6.12
N HIS A 80 7.64 8.27 4.88
CA HIS A 80 8.21 6.98 4.47
C HIS A 80 7.31 5.78 4.77
N TYR A 81 6.03 6.02 5.06
CA TYR A 81 5.07 4.95 5.19
C TYR A 81 4.80 4.32 3.83
N THR A 82 4.80 2.99 3.80
CA THR A 82 4.33 2.20 2.66
C THR A 82 2.85 1.86 2.83
N PRO A 83 2.15 1.42 1.77
CA PRO A 83 0.76 0.97 1.88
C PRO A 83 0.56 -0.11 2.96
N LEU A 84 1.56 -0.97 3.16
CA LEU A 84 1.51 -1.99 4.20
C LEU A 84 1.60 -1.40 5.61
N HIS A 85 2.43 -0.37 5.83
CA HIS A 85 2.47 0.33 7.12
C HIS A 85 1.13 0.98 7.46
N ASP A 86 0.57 1.76 6.52
CA ASP A 86 -0.74 2.39 6.71
C ASP A 86 -1.81 1.32 6.99
N PHE A 87 -1.77 0.22 6.25
CA PHE A 87 -2.71 -0.87 6.44
C PHE A 87 -2.66 -1.47 7.86
N VAL A 88 -1.48 -1.72 8.43
CA VAL A 88 -1.38 -2.37 9.75
C VAL A 88 -1.49 -1.40 10.93
N LEU A 89 -1.25 -0.10 10.70
CA LEU A 89 -1.34 0.95 11.72
C LEU A 89 -2.79 1.23 12.14
N ASN A 90 -3.74 1.02 11.23
CA ASN A 90 -5.16 1.34 11.44
C ASN A 90 -5.87 0.30 12.33
N ASP A 91 -6.74 0.78 13.23
CA ASP A 91 -7.59 -0.10 14.04
C ASP A 91 -8.92 -0.40 13.33
N TYR A 92 -9.05 -1.61 12.80
CA TYR A 92 -10.24 -2.02 12.08
C TYR A 92 -11.44 -2.43 12.96
N LYS A 93 -11.31 -2.42 14.29
CA LYS A 93 -12.37 -2.90 15.21
C LYS A 93 -13.71 -2.18 15.06
N HIS A 94 -13.71 -0.95 14.57
CA HIS A 94 -14.92 -0.12 14.48
C HIS A 94 -15.67 -0.21 13.14
N PHE A 95 -15.18 -0.99 12.18
CA PHE A 95 -15.81 -1.10 10.86
C PHE A 95 -16.78 -2.28 10.80
N LEU A 96 -18.06 -1.98 11.04
CA LEU A 96 -19.17 -2.94 11.08
C LEU A 96 -19.32 -3.81 9.81
N HIS A 97 -18.75 -3.38 8.68
CA HIS A 97 -18.87 -4.07 7.39
C HIS A 97 -17.65 -4.93 7.02
N LEU A 98 -16.54 -4.84 7.75
CA LEU A 98 -15.31 -5.54 7.41
C LEU A 98 -15.16 -6.78 8.29
N GLN A 99 -15.13 -7.94 7.65
CA GLN A 99 -14.76 -9.16 8.35
C GLN A 99 -13.24 -9.28 8.41
N TRP A 100 -12.73 -9.89 9.48
CA TRP A 100 -11.29 -10.12 9.61
C TRP A 100 -10.70 -10.94 8.44
N ILE A 101 -11.51 -11.84 7.85
CA ILE A 101 -11.09 -12.60 6.67
C ILE A 101 -10.75 -11.70 5.48
N ASP A 102 -11.48 -10.60 5.28
CA ASP A 102 -11.20 -9.65 4.19
C ASP A 102 -9.91 -8.88 4.46
N ILE A 103 -9.67 -8.49 5.72
CA ILE A 103 -8.41 -7.84 6.15
C ILE A 103 -7.22 -8.80 5.93
N GLU A 104 -7.34 -10.06 6.33
CA GLU A 104 -6.32 -11.06 6.08
C GLU A 104 -6.07 -11.28 4.58
N ASN A 105 -7.14 -11.31 3.77
CA ASN A 105 -7.02 -11.44 2.32
C ASN A 105 -6.29 -10.23 1.70
N ILE A 106 -6.57 -9.01 2.17
CA ILE A 106 -5.85 -7.79 1.74
C ILE A 106 -4.38 -7.89 2.14
N PHE A 107 -4.07 -8.29 3.37
CA PHE A 107 -2.70 -8.49 3.82
C PHE A 107 -1.95 -9.44 2.89
N ARG A 108 -2.49 -10.65 2.70
CA ARG A 108 -1.89 -11.67 1.82
C ARG A 108 -1.74 -11.18 0.39
N LEU A 109 -2.72 -10.43 -0.11
CA LEU A 109 -2.67 -9.86 -1.45
C LEU A 109 -1.53 -8.84 -1.60
N LEU A 110 -1.29 -7.99 -0.60
CA LEU A 110 -0.15 -7.07 -0.58
C LEU A 110 1.18 -7.85 -0.60
N ILE A 111 1.34 -8.85 0.26
CA ILE A 111 2.55 -9.68 0.32
C ILE A 111 2.79 -10.40 -1.02
N ASN A 112 1.76 -11.05 -1.57
CA ASN A 112 1.85 -11.75 -2.84
C ASN A 112 2.13 -10.82 -4.03
N SER A 113 1.80 -9.53 -3.89
CA SER A 113 2.12 -8.50 -4.89
C SER A 113 3.51 -7.89 -4.71
N GLY A 114 4.28 -8.37 -3.72
CA GLY A 114 5.66 -7.94 -3.47
C GLY A 114 5.81 -6.85 -2.42
N ALA A 115 4.86 -6.69 -1.50
CA ALA A 115 5.02 -5.77 -0.37
C ALA A 115 6.20 -6.19 0.51
N HIS A 116 7.09 -5.25 0.80
CA HIS A 116 8.24 -5.45 1.67
C HIS A 116 7.83 -5.39 3.13
N LEU A 117 8.03 -6.52 3.84
CA LEU A 117 7.82 -6.62 5.29
C LEU A 117 8.93 -5.92 6.09
N ASP A 118 10.05 -5.63 5.44
CA ASP A 118 11.25 -5.03 6.01
C ASP A 118 11.43 -3.55 5.63
N ALA A 119 10.41 -2.94 5.02
CA ALA A 119 10.35 -1.51 4.81
C ALA A 119 10.46 -0.77 6.15
N ILE A 120 11.12 0.39 6.19
CA ILE A 120 11.33 1.13 7.43
C ILE A 120 10.75 2.54 7.32
N ALA A 121 9.76 2.83 8.17
CA ALA A 121 9.22 4.17 8.35
C ALA A 121 9.50 4.63 9.79
N HIS A 122 10.19 5.78 9.95
CA HIS A 122 10.55 6.29 11.28
C HIS A 122 11.29 5.27 12.17
N GLY A 123 12.15 4.44 11.57
CA GLY A 123 12.90 3.40 12.28
C GLY A 123 12.07 2.18 12.71
N ARG A 124 10.82 2.06 12.24
CA ARG A 124 9.92 0.95 12.54
C ARG A 124 9.52 0.22 11.27
N THR A 125 9.42 -1.10 11.36
CA THR A 125 8.86 -1.94 10.30
C THR A 125 7.32 -1.91 10.34
N PRO A 126 6.61 -2.43 9.31
CA PRO A 126 5.19 -2.64 9.38
C PRO A 126 4.79 -3.51 10.58
N GLU A 127 5.57 -4.54 10.91
CA GLU A 127 5.32 -5.41 12.06
C GLU A 127 5.39 -4.62 13.38
N ASP A 128 6.40 -3.76 13.54
CA ASP A 128 6.53 -2.89 14.73
C ASP A 128 5.37 -1.90 14.86
N CYS A 129 4.76 -1.49 13.74
CA CYS A 129 3.60 -0.61 13.72
C CYS A 129 2.29 -1.34 14.07
N ALA A 130 2.25 -2.67 14.00
CA ALA A 130 1.05 -3.45 14.21
C ALA A 130 0.65 -3.52 15.69
N LYS A 131 -0.37 -2.74 16.07
CA LYS A 131 -0.89 -2.71 17.45
C LYS A 131 -1.82 -3.88 17.78
N ASN A 132 -2.34 -4.57 16.77
CA ASN A 132 -3.35 -5.62 16.96
C ASN A 132 -2.69 -7.01 16.99
N THR A 133 -2.98 -7.80 18.02
CA THR A 133 -2.50 -9.19 18.17
C THR A 133 -2.81 -10.07 16.97
N ARG A 134 -3.91 -9.80 16.24
CA ARG A 134 -4.22 -10.56 15.03
C ARG A 134 -3.27 -10.24 13.87
N PHE A 135 -2.79 -9.01 13.74
CA PHE A 135 -1.75 -8.68 12.77
C PHE A 135 -0.42 -9.31 13.14
N GLN A 136 -0.04 -9.30 14.42
CA GLN A 136 1.17 -9.99 14.90
C GLN A 136 1.19 -11.47 14.47
N ARG A 137 0.07 -12.19 14.65
CA ARG A 137 -0.05 -13.57 14.15
C ARG A 137 0.10 -13.72 12.63
N LEU A 138 -0.31 -12.70 11.86
CA LEU A 138 -0.12 -12.72 10.40
C LEU A 138 1.34 -12.56 10.02
N PHE A 139 2.09 -11.69 10.70
CA PHE A 139 3.54 -11.54 10.50
C PHE A 139 4.29 -12.80 10.94
N GLU A 140 3.93 -13.39 12.09
CA GLU A 140 4.48 -14.69 12.53
C GLU A 140 4.27 -15.79 11.49
N ALA A 141 3.11 -15.82 10.83
CA ALA A 141 2.80 -16.79 9.79
C ALA A 141 3.48 -16.49 8.43
N HIS A 142 4.00 -15.28 8.24
CA HIS A 142 4.67 -14.84 7.00
C HIS A 142 6.02 -14.21 7.34
N PRO A 143 7.04 -15.01 7.71
CA PRO A 143 8.33 -14.49 8.11
C PRO A 143 8.98 -13.69 6.98
N ILE A 144 9.71 -12.64 7.36
CA ILE A 144 10.41 -11.75 6.45
C ILE A 144 11.38 -12.54 5.57
N GLN A 145 11.12 -12.56 4.26
CA GLN A 145 12.08 -13.07 3.28
C GLN A 145 13.06 -11.95 2.93
N LEU A 146 14.11 -11.80 3.75
CA LEU A 146 15.18 -10.85 3.50
C LEU A 146 16.00 -11.28 2.28
N HIS A 147 15.82 -10.58 1.17
CA HIS A 147 16.64 -10.78 -0.02
C HIS A 147 17.95 -10.00 0.11
N LEU A 148 19.02 -10.45 -0.56
CA LEU A 148 20.32 -9.77 -0.55
C LEU A 148 20.21 -8.28 -0.91
N LYS A 149 19.37 -7.94 -1.90
CA LYS A 149 19.10 -6.55 -2.29
C LYS A 149 18.59 -5.68 -1.13
N CYS A 150 17.71 -6.22 -0.28
CA CYS A 150 17.19 -5.51 0.89
C CYS A 150 18.27 -5.28 1.93
N ILE A 151 19.10 -6.30 2.18
CA ILE A 151 20.24 -6.21 3.10
C ILE A 151 21.21 -5.11 2.62
N CYS A 152 21.52 -5.09 1.32
CA CYS A 152 22.36 -4.04 0.73
C CYS A 152 21.73 -2.65 0.87
N ALA A 153 20.44 -2.49 0.57
CA ALA A 153 19.73 -1.23 0.70
C ALA A 153 19.78 -0.69 2.15
N ARG A 154 19.48 -1.55 3.14
CA ARG A 154 19.58 -1.22 4.56
C ARG A 154 21.00 -0.83 4.98
N LEU A 155 22.01 -1.54 4.47
CA LEU A 155 23.41 -1.24 4.77
C LEU A 155 23.82 0.13 4.22
N ILE A 156 23.41 0.44 2.98
CA ILE A 156 23.66 1.75 2.35
C ILE A 156 23.06 2.88 3.19
N GLN A 157 21.83 2.70 3.67
CA GLN A 157 21.13 3.67 4.52
C GLN A 157 21.77 3.82 5.89
N LYS A 158 22.10 2.70 6.53
CA LYS A 158 22.75 2.67 7.84
C LYS A 158 24.11 3.37 7.83
N GLU A 159 24.93 3.08 6.83
CA GLU A 159 26.27 3.65 6.68
C GLU A 159 26.26 5.04 6.00
N LYS A 160 25.08 5.56 5.65
CA LYS A 160 24.87 6.86 4.98
C LYS A 160 25.74 7.03 3.73
N ILE A 161 25.87 5.95 2.95
CA ILE A 161 26.65 5.96 1.71
C ILE A 161 25.92 6.86 0.71
N ASN A 162 26.63 7.81 0.11
CA ASN A 162 26.02 8.66 -0.91
C ASN A 162 25.86 7.90 -2.24
N TYR A 163 24.62 7.63 -2.63
CA TYR A 163 24.26 6.94 -3.88
C TYR A 163 23.53 7.84 -4.88
N ILE A 164 23.26 9.09 -4.51
CA ILE A 164 22.53 10.06 -5.34
C ILE A 164 23.34 10.33 -6.61
N ASN A 165 22.70 10.23 -7.77
CA ASN A 165 23.30 10.34 -9.12
C ASN A 165 24.24 9.21 -9.56
N SER A 166 24.53 8.24 -8.69
CA SER A 166 25.38 7.07 -9.01
C SER A 166 24.57 5.86 -9.51
N ILE A 167 23.26 5.84 -9.23
CA ILE A 167 22.36 4.74 -9.57
C ILE A 167 21.07 5.26 -10.22
N PRO A 168 20.36 4.45 -11.04
CA PRO A 168 19.04 4.76 -11.58
C PRO A 168 17.99 5.11 -10.51
N THR A 169 17.05 5.99 -10.85
CA THR A 169 15.99 6.49 -9.95
C THR A 169 15.17 5.37 -9.30
N HIS A 170 14.82 4.32 -10.04
CA HIS A 170 14.09 3.17 -9.47
C HIS A 170 14.88 2.45 -8.35
N LEU A 171 16.22 2.40 -8.45
CA LEU A 171 17.05 1.84 -7.37
C LEU A 171 17.20 2.82 -6.20
N GLN A 172 17.17 4.13 -6.45
CA GLN A 172 17.11 5.14 -5.40
C GLN A 172 15.85 4.95 -4.56
N SER A 173 14.67 4.88 -5.18
CA SER A 173 13.40 4.65 -4.47
C SER A 173 13.37 3.31 -3.73
N PHE A 174 14.03 2.27 -4.25
CA PHE A 174 14.17 1.00 -3.54
C PHE A 174 15.03 1.12 -2.28
N ILE A 175 16.12 1.89 -2.32
CA ILE A 175 16.98 2.14 -1.17
C ILE A 175 16.27 3.06 -0.16
N GLU A 176 15.58 4.10 -0.63
CA GLU A 176 14.82 5.06 0.19
C GLU A 176 13.74 4.40 1.06
N MET A 177 13.18 3.29 0.61
CA MET A 177 12.16 2.54 1.36
C MET A 177 12.73 1.69 2.52
N HIS A 178 14.03 1.40 2.51
CA HIS A 178 14.73 0.63 3.54
C HIS A 178 15.53 1.54 4.49
#